data_AF-A0A352GGZ3-F1
#
_entry.id   AF-A0A352GGZ3-F1
#
_cell.length_a   1.000
_cell.length_b   1.000
_cell.length_c   1.000
_cell.angle_alpha   90.00
_cell.angle_beta   90.00
_cell.angle_gamma   90.00
#
_symmetry.space_group_name_H-M   'P 1'
#
loop_
_entity.id
_entity.type
_entity.pdbx_description
1 polymer ?
#
loop_
_entity_poly.entity_id
_entity_poly.type
_entity_poly.pdbx_seq_one_letter_code
_entity_poly.pdbx_strand_id
1 'polypeptide(L)'
;DVYVAVGLGNLSGREVLEAVYPRAKRKKKEGDDIVVPLSEARNRKRGKDKGEGGGVPIQGLIPGMAMHFAGCCHPLPGDRIVGIVTTGRGVTVHTIDCDTLEGYGDEPERWLDLAWDRGEAQHDLHVGRVHVTVANAPGSLGDLST
;
A
#
# COMPACT_ATOMS: atom_id res chain seq x y z
N ASP A 1 27.32 35.23 8.80
CA ASP A 1 27.16 34.49 7.54
C ASP A 1 26.48 33.13 7.75
N VAL A 2 27.12 32.19 8.45
CA VAL A 2 26.59 30.83 8.69
C VAL A 2 25.15 30.80 9.24
N TYR A 3 24.82 31.61 10.25
CA TYR A 3 23.45 31.67 10.80
C TYR A 3 22.40 32.14 9.78
N VAL A 4 22.76 33.05 8.89
CA VAL A 4 21.88 33.57 7.83
C VAL A 4 21.68 32.50 6.75
N ALA A 5 22.76 31.83 6.35
CA ALA A 5 22.70 30.74 5.38
C ALA A 5 21.84 29.54 5.88
N VAL A 6 21.85 29.25 7.19
CA VAL A 6 20.96 28.24 7.79
C VAL A 6 19.51 28.73 7.85
N GLY A 7 19.28 29.98 8.24
CA GLY A 7 17.94 30.58 8.29
C GLY A 7 17.25 30.65 6.93
N LEU A 8 18.03 30.81 5.85
CA LEU A 8 17.55 30.79 4.47
C LEU A 8 17.40 29.37 3.91
N GLY A 9 17.89 28.35 4.61
CA GLY A 9 17.87 26.94 4.17
C GLY A 9 18.96 26.57 3.15
N ASN A 10 19.89 27.49 2.84
CA ASN A 10 21.02 27.22 1.96
C ASN A 10 22.05 26.26 2.58
N LEU A 11 22.11 26.22 3.92
CA LEU A 11 22.85 25.23 4.68
C LEU A 11 21.90 24.55 5.66
N SER A 12 21.92 23.23 5.71
CA SER A 12 21.21 22.51 6.76
C SER A 12 21.95 22.64 8.09
N GLY A 13 21.21 22.72 9.20
CA GLY A 13 21.82 22.72 10.53
C GLY A 13 22.70 21.49 10.79
N ARG A 14 22.44 20.39 10.08
CA ARG A 14 23.24 19.16 10.13
C ARG A 14 24.60 19.32 9.46
N GLU A 15 24.67 19.95 8.29
CA GLU A 15 25.95 20.21 7.61
C GLU A 15 26.86 21.10 8.46
N VAL A 16 26.28 22.10 9.14
CA VAL A 16 27.02 22.94 10.08
C VAL A 16 27.52 22.13 11.28
N LEU A 17 26.67 21.26 11.84
CA LEU A 17 27.05 20.38 12.95
C LEU A 17 28.19 19.43 12.57
N GLU A 18 28.15 18.84 11.38
CA GLU A 18 29.17 17.91 10.87
C GLU A 18 30.49 18.61 10.50
N ALA A 19 30.42 19.88 10.08
CA ALA A 19 31.61 20.70 9.82
C ALA A 19 32.31 21.13 11.13
N VAL A 20 31.56 21.53 12.15
CA VAL A 20 32.10 21.97 13.45
C VAL A 20 32.56 20.80 14.31
N TYR A 21 31.85 19.66 14.24
CA TYR A 21 32.19 18.45 15.00
C TYR A 21 32.38 17.25 14.05
N PRO A 22 33.56 17.12 13.40
CA PRO A 22 33.83 16.05 12.41
C PRO A 22 33.71 14.63 12.97
N ARG A 23 33.85 14.46 14.30
CA ARG A 23 33.69 13.17 14.99
C ARG A 23 32.23 12.80 15.27
N ALA A 24 31.29 13.73 15.12
CA ALA A 24 29.85 13.47 15.21
C ALA A 24 29.28 12.89 13.90
N LYS A 25 30.11 12.70 12.86
CA LYS A 25 29.73 11.97 11.65
C LYS A 25 29.29 10.57 12.03
N ARG A 26 27.97 10.36 12.08
CA ARG A 26 27.37 9.04 12.25
C ARG A 26 27.78 8.21 11.04
N LYS A 27 28.72 7.27 11.23
CA LYS A 27 29.05 6.28 10.20
C LYS A 27 27.74 5.58 9.81
N LYS A 28 27.36 5.65 8.54
CA LYS A 28 26.32 4.78 7.98
C LYS A 28 26.78 3.35 8.28
N LYS A 29 26.10 2.63 9.17
CA LYS A 29 26.42 1.22 9.42
C LYS A 29 25.94 0.44 8.19
N GLU A 30 26.76 -0.44 7.64
CA GLU A 30 26.28 -1.47 6.72
C GLU A 30 25.16 -2.24 7.43
N GLY A 31 23.94 -2.20 6.87
CA GLY A 31 22.72 -2.71 7.50
C GLY A 31 21.64 -1.67 7.82
N ASP A 32 21.93 -0.36 7.76
CA ASP A 32 20.91 0.70 7.95
C ASP A 32 19.94 0.79 6.74
N ASP A 33 20.21 0.09 5.64
CA ASP A 33 19.31 -0.03 4.49
C ASP A 33 18.23 -1.12 4.69
N ILE A 34 18.36 -2.01 5.69
CA ILE A 34 17.36 -3.03 6.02
C ILE A 34 16.21 -2.43 6.84
N VAL A 35 16.50 -1.39 7.63
CA VAL A 35 15.55 -0.81 8.59
C VAL A 35 15.09 0.55 8.08
N VAL A 36 14.08 0.55 7.21
CA VAL A 36 13.47 1.79 6.76
C VAL A 36 12.65 2.39 7.91
N PRO A 37 12.90 3.64 8.35
CA PRO A 37 12.07 4.30 9.35
C PRO A 37 10.60 4.26 8.93
N LEU A 38 9.71 3.91 9.86
CA LEU A 38 8.26 3.81 9.57
C LEU A 38 7.71 5.09 8.94
N SER A 39 8.27 6.26 9.29
CA SER A 39 7.96 7.56 8.70
C SER A 39 8.29 7.66 7.21
N GLU A 40 9.40 7.07 6.77
CA GLU A 40 9.86 7.08 5.37
C GLU A 40 9.08 6.04 4.53
N ALA A 41 8.79 4.86 5.08
CA ALA A 41 7.94 3.86 4.44
C ALA A 41 6.51 4.39 4.20
N ARG A 42 5.96 5.17 5.15
CA ARG A 42 4.64 5.80 5.01
C ARG A 42 4.62 6.89 3.94
N ASN A 43 5.73 7.60 3.73
CA ASN A 43 5.79 8.71 2.78
C ASN A 43 5.93 8.23 1.32
N ARG A 44 6.55 7.05 1.10
CA ARG A 44 6.58 6.39 -0.22
C ARG A 44 5.18 6.04 -0.75
N LYS A 45 4.22 5.74 0.13
CA LYS A 45 2.82 5.47 -0.22
C LYS A 45 2.06 6.68 -0.76
N ARG A 46 2.50 7.91 -0.50
CA ARG A 46 1.81 9.13 -0.96
C ARG A 46 2.33 9.70 -2.28
N GLY A 47 3.52 9.25 -2.73
CA GLY A 47 4.18 9.79 -3.92
C GLY A 47 3.99 8.99 -5.20
N LYS A 48 3.40 7.79 -5.15
CA LYS A 48 3.32 6.85 -6.28
C LYS A 48 1.88 6.53 -6.73
N ASP A 49 0.96 7.48 -6.59
CA ASP A 49 -0.41 7.39 -7.16
C ASP A 49 -0.63 8.40 -8.30
N LYS A 50 0.46 8.92 -8.88
CA LYS A 50 0.41 9.74 -10.11
C LYS A 50 1.38 9.19 -11.15
N GLY A 51 1.20 7.91 -11.50
CA GLY A 51 1.79 7.28 -12.67
C GLY A 51 0.66 6.75 -13.53
N GLU A 52 0.68 7.13 -14.80
CA GLU A 52 -0.35 6.92 -15.81
C GLU A 52 -0.71 5.43 -16.01
N GLY A 53 -2.01 5.14 -16.15
CA GLY A 53 -2.50 4.20 -17.16
C GLY A 53 -2.38 2.69 -16.95
N GLY A 54 -2.10 2.19 -15.75
CA GLY A 54 -2.23 0.75 -15.43
C GLY A 54 -3.59 0.46 -14.78
N GLY A 55 -4.66 0.45 -15.56
CA GLY A 55 -5.97 0.04 -15.04
C GLY A 55 -5.92 -1.42 -14.63
N VAL A 56 -6.34 -1.74 -13.40
CA VAL A 56 -6.44 -3.14 -12.97
C VAL A 56 -7.45 -3.83 -13.89
N PRO A 57 -7.04 -4.84 -14.68
CA PRO A 57 -7.90 -5.34 -15.73
C PRO A 57 -8.94 -6.28 -15.12
N ILE A 58 -10.14 -5.75 -14.93
CA ILE A 58 -11.31 -6.47 -14.41
C ILE A 58 -12.38 -6.51 -15.50
N GLN A 59 -12.81 -7.71 -15.83
CA GLN A 59 -13.91 -7.97 -16.73
C GLN A 59 -15.25 -7.86 -15.98
N GLY A 60 -16.30 -7.42 -16.67
CA GLY A 60 -17.64 -7.25 -16.11
C GLY A 60 -17.94 -5.85 -15.53
N LEU A 61 -16.94 -4.95 -15.49
CA LEU A 61 -17.18 -3.55 -15.10
C LEU A 61 -17.88 -2.77 -16.22
N ILE A 62 -18.81 -1.91 -15.82
CA ILE A 62 -19.45 -0.95 -16.74
C ILE A 62 -18.46 0.20 -16.99
N PRO A 63 -18.15 0.53 -18.26
CA PRO A 63 -17.22 1.61 -18.60
C PRO A 63 -17.61 2.93 -17.94
N GLY A 64 -16.63 3.60 -17.31
CA GLY A 64 -16.82 4.90 -16.65
C GLY A 64 -17.34 4.82 -15.21
N MET A 65 -17.65 3.63 -14.69
CA MET A 65 -18.02 3.47 -13.28
C MET A 65 -16.77 3.39 -12.39
N ALA A 66 -16.78 4.12 -11.26
CA ALA A 66 -15.73 4.01 -10.26
C ALA A 66 -15.72 2.61 -9.62
N MET A 67 -14.52 2.09 -9.34
CA MET A 67 -14.33 0.84 -8.63
C MET A 67 -13.39 0.99 -7.44
N HIS A 68 -13.64 0.20 -6.40
CA HIS A 68 -12.82 0.15 -5.19
C HIS A 68 -12.69 -1.28 -4.68
N PHE A 69 -11.53 -1.66 -4.18
CA PHE A 69 -11.37 -2.94 -3.47
C PHE A 69 -11.92 -2.84 -2.05
N ALA A 70 -12.61 -3.89 -1.61
CA ALA A 70 -13.13 -3.98 -0.25
C ALA A 70 -11.99 -4.05 0.78
N GLY A 71 -12.21 -3.37 1.91
CA GLY A 71 -11.26 -3.37 3.03
C GLY A 71 -11.31 -4.62 3.91
N CYS A 72 -12.29 -5.50 3.71
CA CYS A 72 -12.51 -6.72 4.52
C CYS A 72 -11.75 -7.94 4.00
N CYS A 73 -11.78 -8.21 2.68
CA CYS A 73 -11.25 -9.43 2.08
C CYS A 73 -10.01 -9.24 1.16
N HIS A 74 -9.61 -8.00 0.88
CA HIS A 74 -8.41 -7.65 0.08
C HIS A 74 -8.20 -8.53 -1.17
N PRO A 75 -9.10 -8.44 -2.19
CA PRO A 75 -9.04 -9.31 -3.36
C PRO A 75 -7.71 -9.20 -4.11
N LEU A 76 -7.14 -10.34 -4.50
CA LEU A 76 -5.92 -10.45 -5.28
C LEU A 76 -6.19 -11.07 -6.66
N PRO A 77 -5.33 -10.82 -7.66
CA PRO A 77 -5.45 -11.47 -8.96
C PRO A 77 -5.44 -12.99 -8.84
N GLY A 78 -6.44 -13.63 -9.46
CA GLY A 78 -6.67 -15.07 -9.37
C GLY A 78 -7.78 -15.45 -8.40
N ASP A 79 -8.16 -14.57 -7.48
CA ASP A 79 -9.30 -14.81 -6.60
C ASP A 79 -10.61 -14.79 -7.38
N ARG A 80 -11.60 -15.53 -6.89
CA ARG A 80 -12.97 -15.38 -7.38
C ARG A 80 -13.57 -14.13 -6.76
N ILE A 81 -13.92 -13.17 -7.60
CA ILE A 81 -14.39 -11.85 -7.16
C ILE A 81 -15.83 -11.59 -7.57
N VAL A 82 -16.50 -10.73 -6.81
CA VAL A 82 -17.84 -10.22 -7.10
C VAL A 82 -17.87 -8.72 -6.82
N GLY A 83 -18.72 -7.99 -7.54
CA GLY A 83 -18.92 -6.56 -7.35
C GLY A 83 -20.25 -6.27 -6.66
N ILE A 84 -20.24 -5.36 -5.69
CA ILE A 84 -21.46 -4.81 -5.09
C ILE A 84 -21.58 -3.33 -5.47
N VAL A 85 -22.68 -2.99 -6.15
CA VAL A 85 -22.97 -1.62 -6.53
C VAL A 85 -23.45 -0.84 -5.32
N THR A 86 -22.70 0.21 -4.96
CA THR A 86 -22.98 1.11 -3.85
C THR A 86 -23.23 2.52 -4.37
N THR A 87 -24.37 3.10 -4.01
CA THR A 87 -24.75 4.46 -4.39
C THR A 87 -23.70 5.47 -3.92
N GLY A 88 -23.15 6.25 -4.85
CA GLY A 88 -22.14 7.29 -4.58
C GLY A 88 -20.69 6.82 -4.51
N ARG A 89 -20.42 5.51 -4.41
CA ARG A 89 -19.05 4.94 -4.47
C ARG A 89 -18.76 4.14 -5.74
N GLY A 90 -19.78 3.73 -6.50
CA GLY A 90 -19.62 2.85 -7.64
C GLY A 90 -19.58 1.38 -7.20
N VAL A 91 -18.68 0.58 -7.76
CA VAL A 91 -18.57 -0.86 -7.46
C VAL A 91 -17.52 -1.12 -6.40
N THR A 92 -17.91 -1.83 -5.34
CA THR A 92 -16.96 -2.36 -4.36
C THR A 92 -16.69 -3.84 -4.69
N VAL A 93 -15.43 -4.19 -4.92
CA VAL A 93 -15.00 -5.54 -5.28
C VAL A 93 -14.68 -6.35 -4.03
N HIS A 94 -15.33 -7.50 -3.88
CA HIS A 94 -15.14 -8.47 -2.81
C HIS A 94 -14.64 -9.80 -3.37
N THR A 95 -14.03 -10.63 -2.53
CA THR A 95 -13.89 -12.06 -2.81
C THR A 95 -15.25 -12.75 -2.61
N ILE A 96 -15.51 -13.82 -3.36
CA ILE A 96 -16.81 -14.52 -3.35
C ILE A 96 -17.18 -15.13 -1.99
N ASP A 97 -16.19 -15.37 -1.14
CA ASP A 97 -16.30 -15.97 0.20
C ASP A 97 -16.30 -14.92 1.32
N CYS A 98 -16.47 -13.65 1.00
CA CYS A 98 -16.43 -12.59 1.99
C CYS A 98 -17.70 -12.56 2.85
N ASP A 99 -17.56 -12.67 4.18
CA ASP A 99 -18.67 -12.65 5.15
C ASP A 99 -19.59 -11.42 5.00
N THR A 100 -19.05 -10.27 4.59
CA THR A 100 -19.87 -9.05 4.42
C THR A 100 -20.88 -9.16 3.28
N LEU A 101 -20.74 -10.14 2.39
CA LEU A 101 -21.68 -10.37 1.29
C LEU A 101 -23.03 -10.90 1.77
N GLU A 102 -23.10 -11.53 2.94
CA GLU A 102 -24.36 -12.01 3.52
C GLU A 102 -25.40 -10.88 3.66
N GLY A 103 -24.93 -9.66 3.97
CA GLY A 103 -25.80 -8.49 4.10
C GLY A 103 -26.45 -8.02 2.80
N TYR A 104 -26.01 -8.53 1.64
CA TYR A 104 -26.55 -8.19 0.32
C TYR A 104 -27.31 -9.34 -0.34
N GLY A 105 -27.53 -10.45 0.37
CA GLY A 105 -28.20 -11.64 -0.19
C GLY A 105 -29.62 -11.38 -0.67
N ASP A 106 -30.34 -10.43 -0.05
CA ASP A 106 -31.72 -10.07 -0.38
C ASP A 106 -31.82 -9.03 -1.52
N GLU A 107 -30.70 -8.48 -2.00
CA GLU A 107 -30.66 -7.40 -3.00
C GLU A 107 -29.85 -7.83 -4.26
N PRO A 108 -30.30 -8.86 -5.00
CA PRO A 108 -29.55 -9.45 -6.13
C PRO A 108 -29.25 -8.45 -7.25
N GLU A 109 -30.07 -7.41 -7.43
CA GLU A 109 -29.87 -6.35 -8.42
C GLU A 109 -28.59 -5.51 -8.20
N ARG A 110 -28.01 -5.55 -6.99
CA ARG A 110 -26.74 -4.88 -6.68
C ARG A 110 -25.52 -5.69 -7.06
N TRP A 111 -25.69 -6.97 -7.35
CA TRP A 111 -24.60 -7.89 -7.62
C TRP A 111 -24.13 -7.75 -9.06
N LEU A 112 -22.81 -7.70 -9.23
CA LEU A 112 -22.15 -7.67 -10.51
C LEU A 112 -21.15 -8.81 -10.56
N ASP A 113 -21.27 -9.65 -11.58
CA ASP A 113 -20.28 -10.70 -11.83
C ASP A 113 -19.01 -10.07 -12.39
N LEU A 114 -17.88 -10.35 -11.74
CA LEU A 114 -16.59 -9.78 -12.06
C LEU A 114 -15.55 -10.89 -12.20
N ALA A 115 -14.59 -10.67 -13.09
CA ALA A 115 -13.46 -11.58 -13.21
C ALA A 115 -12.17 -10.79 -13.43
N TRP A 116 -11.07 -11.32 -12.91
CA TRP A 116 -9.75 -10.82 -13.29
C TRP A 116 -9.48 -11.15 -14.75
N ASP A 117 -8.99 -10.18 -15.50
CA ASP A 117 -8.49 -10.44 -16.83
C ASP A 117 -7.23 -11.32 -16.74
N ARG A 118 -7.21 -12.35 -17.57
CA ARG A 118 -6.10 -13.33 -17.65
C ARG A 118 -5.18 -13.07 -18.84
N GLY A 119 -5.33 -11.92 -19.50
CA GLY A 119 -4.39 -11.44 -20.52
C GLY A 119 -2.96 -11.40 -20.01
N GLU A 120 -1.97 -11.39 -20.93
CA GLU A 120 -0.53 -11.55 -20.68
C GLU A 120 -0.14 -11.06 -19.28
N ALA A 121 0.19 -12.00 -18.41
CA ALA A 121 0.47 -11.79 -17.00
C ALA A 121 1.46 -10.63 -16.85
N GLN A 122 0.93 -9.44 -16.65
CA GLN A 122 1.72 -8.31 -16.26
C GLN A 122 2.12 -8.66 -14.84
N HIS A 123 3.41 -8.92 -14.63
CA HIS A 123 4.00 -9.20 -13.31
C HIS A 123 3.95 -7.93 -12.45
N ASP A 124 2.75 -7.37 -12.29
CA ASP A 124 2.51 -6.20 -11.49
C ASP A 124 2.54 -6.63 -10.03
N LEU A 125 3.23 -5.83 -9.23
CA LEU A 125 3.31 -6.05 -7.80
C LEU A 125 1.97 -5.68 -7.17
N HIS A 126 1.31 -6.67 -6.59
CA HIS A 126 0.04 -6.49 -5.89
C HIS A 126 0.25 -6.40 -4.38
N VAL A 127 -0.52 -5.55 -3.72
CA VAL A 127 -0.44 -5.36 -2.26
C VAL A 127 -1.41 -6.32 -1.58
N GLY A 128 -0.88 -7.40 -1.02
CA GLY A 128 -1.62 -8.31 -0.15
C GLY A 128 -1.55 -7.92 1.33
N ARG A 129 -2.51 -8.41 2.12
CA ARG A 129 -2.45 -8.37 3.59
C ARG A 129 -2.19 -9.78 4.11
N VAL A 130 -1.20 -9.91 4.98
CA VAL A 130 -0.88 -11.19 5.64
C VAL A 130 -1.26 -11.09 7.11
N HIS A 131 -1.97 -12.10 7.61
CA HIS A 131 -2.25 -12.27 9.04
C HIS A 131 -1.38 -13.40 9.59
N VAL A 132 -0.58 -13.09 10.61
CA VAL A 132 0.36 -14.05 11.21
C VAL A 132 0.10 -14.13 12.71
N THR A 133 0.01 -15.34 13.24
CA THR A 133 -0.05 -15.61 14.68
C THR A 133 1.29 -16.16 15.12
N VAL A 134 1.93 -15.51 16.08
CA VAL A 134 3.24 -15.92 16.63
C VAL A 134 3.18 -16.05 18.14
N ALA A 135 4.03 -16.92 18.68
CA ALA A 135 4.26 -17.00 20.11
C ALA A 135 4.86 -15.68 20.63
N ASN A 136 4.39 -15.21 21.78
CA ASN A 136 4.93 -14.00 22.39
C ASN A 136 6.19 -14.35 23.21
N ALA A 137 7.34 -14.43 22.55
CA ALA A 137 8.64 -14.63 23.18
C ALA A 137 9.65 -13.56 22.71
N PRO A 138 10.70 -13.28 23.53
CA PRO A 138 11.79 -12.42 23.08
C PRO A 138 12.39 -12.93 21.77
N GLY A 139 12.44 -12.07 20.75
CA GLY A 139 12.96 -12.41 19.42
C GLY A 139 11.91 -12.74 18.36
N SER A 140 10.67 -13.09 18.74
CA SER A 140 9.66 -13.58 17.78
C SER A 140 9.29 -12.62 16.65
N LEU A 141 9.31 -11.30 16.89
CA LEU A 141 9.11 -10.29 15.84
C LEU A 141 10.35 -10.10 14.96
N GLY A 142 11.55 -10.28 15.54
CA GLY A 142 12.83 -10.17 14.81
C GLY A 142 12.95 -11.27 13.76
N ASP A 143 12.59 -12.49 14.13
CA ASP A 143 12.58 -13.66 13.25
C ASP A 143 11.62 -13.51 12.06
N LEU A 144 10.51 -12.79 12.24
CA LEU A 144 9.55 -12.51 11.15
C LEU A 144 10.00 -11.39 10.20
N SER A 145 10.85 -10.48 10.69
CA SER A 145 11.27 -9.30 9.94
C SER A 145 12.58 -9.46 9.16
N THR A 146 13.31 -10.56 9.42
CA THR A 146 14.62 -10.87 8.82
C THR A 146 14.45 -11.86 7.68
#